data_AF-A0A9E3FT36-F1
#
_entry.id   AF-A0A9E3FT36-F1
#
_cell.length_a   1.000
_cell.length_b   1.000
_cell.length_c   1.000
_cell.angle_alpha   90.00
_cell.angle_beta   90.00
_cell.angle_gamma   90.00
#
_symmetry.space_group_name_H-M   'P 1'
#
loop_
_entity.id
_entity.type
_entity.pdbx_description
1 polymer ?
#
loop_
_entity_poly.entity_id
_entity_poly.type
_entity_poly.pdbx_seq_one_letter_code
_entity_poly.pdbx_strand_id
1 'polypeptide(L)'
;MTDQTQRIAICHLLLRGTRWMPVSVNRKLGPSDRCTPGGAVISAVLCAVIEGDAVVGWTEGSGFMVREIGADGTLAPIDLTPSALALDAGYYDARAAAAGAVGISSLIAERRIHGQKTGNLSPGLRESAFERAEVQILDKLQGHSVVGVLLV
;
A
#
# COMPACT_ATOMS: atom_id res chain seq x y z
N MET A 1 25.17 28.74 -2.67
CA MET A 1 24.06 27.95 -2.09
C MET A 1 23.43 27.18 -3.22
N THR A 2 23.71 25.89 -3.31
CA THR A 2 23.10 25.00 -4.31
C THR A 2 21.64 24.81 -3.94
N ASP A 3 20.77 25.22 -4.85
CA ASP A 3 19.34 25.01 -4.84
C ASP A 3 19.06 23.49 -4.81
N GLN A 4 19.00 22.90 -3.61
CA GLN A 4 18.65 21.48 -3.45
C GLN A 4 17.13 21.37 -3.63
N THR A 5 16.71 21.30 -4.89
CA THR A 5 15.33 21.04 -5.26
C THR A 5 14.94 19.68 -4.69
N GLN A 6 14.06 19.67 -3.69
CA GLN A 6 13.43 18.44 -3.23
C GLN A 6 12.68 17.80 -4.39
N ARG A 7 12.93 16.51 -4.63
CA ARG A 7 12.28 15.71 -5.68
C ARG A 7 11.51 14.57 -5.05
N ILE A 8 10.53 14.04 -5.77
CA ILE A 8 9.77 12.87 -5.31
C ILE A 8 10.12 11.66 -6.16
N ALA A 9 10.46 10.55 -5.53
CA ALA A 9 10.63 9.27 -6.21
C ALA A 9 9.45 8.35 -5.87
N ILE A 10 8.78 7.82 -6.89
CA ILE A 10 7.65 6.90 -6.74
C ILE A 10 8.10 5.51 -7.16
N CYS A 11 8.02 4.53 -6.26
CA CYS A 11 8.38 3.14 -6.49
C CYS A 11 7.13 2.24 -6.44
N HIS A 12 6.94 1.44 -7.49
CA HIS A 12 5.86 0.46 -7.59
C HIS A 12 6.39 -0.96 -7.38
N LEU A 13 5.83 -1.66 -6.40
CA LEU A 13 6.21 -3.01 -6.02
C LEU A 13 5.01 -3.97 -6.06
N LEU A 14 5.29 -5.24 -6.35
CA LEU A 14 4.36 -6.35 -6.29
C LEU A 14 4.95 -7.46 -5.42
N LEU A 15 4.18 -7.99 -4.47
CA LEU A 15 4.62 -9.09 -3.62
C LEU A 15 4.45 -10.42 -4.33
N ARG A 16 5.53 -11.21 -4.41
CA ARG A 16 5.58 -12.58 -4.94
C ARG A 16 6.18 -13.50 -3.89
N GLY A 17 5.37 -14.43 -3.38
CA GLY A 17 5.68 -15.18 -2.17
C GLY A 17 5.90 -14.21 -1.01
N THR A 18 7.16 -14.12 -0.58
CA THR A 18 7.63 -13.22 0.48
C THR A 18 8.52 -12.08 -0.03
N ARG A 19 8.66 -11.92 -1.36
CA ARG A 19 9.60 -10.98 -1.96
C ARG A 19 8.88 -9.88 -2.73
N TRP A 20 9.29 -8.64 -2.50
CA TRP A 20 8.85 -7.48 -3.27
C TRP A 20 9.62 -7.40 -4.59
N MET A 21 8.87 -7.35 -5.68
CA MET A 21 9.38 -7.26 -7.04
C MET A 21 9.00 -5.89 -7.63
N PRO A 22 9.96 -5.16 -8.23
CA PRO A 22 9.64 -3.93 -8.94
C PRO A 22 8.73 -4.24 -10.14
N VAL A 23 7.74 -3.38 -10.36
CA VAL A 23 6.83 -3.49 -11.50
C VAL A 23 6.69 -2.14 -12.19
N SER A 24 6.49 -2.15 -13.50
CA SER A 24 6.27 -0.92 -14.25
C SER A 24 5.09 -0.13 -13.67
N VAL A 25 5.26 1.19 -13.59
CA VAL A 25 4.25 2.12 -13.06
C VAL A 25 2.91 2.02 -13.81
N ASN A 26 2.94 1.60 -15.08
CA ASN A 26 1.77 1.44 -15.95
C ASN A 26 1.26 -0.02 -16.02
N ARG A 27 1.83 -0.95 -15.24
CA ARG A 27 1.45 -2.36 -15.32
C ARG A 27 0.03 -2.56 -14.78
N LYS A 28 -0.85 -3.10 -15.61
CA LYS A 28 -2.15 -3.62 -15.17
C LYS A 28 -1.94 -4.94 -14.42
N LEU A 29 -2.34 -4.98 -13.15
CA LEU A 29 -2.28 -6.19 -12.32
C LEU A 29 -3.51 -7.07 -12.56
N GLY A 30 -3.35 -8.39 -12.42
CA GLY A 30 -4.45 -9.34 -12.61
C GLY A 30 -4.22 -10.71 -11.97
N PRO A 31 -4.94 -11.77 -12.42
CA PRO A 31 -4.89 -13.10 -11.83
C PRO A 31 -3.54 -13.77 -11.72
N SER A 32 -2.65 -13.49 -12.67
CA SER A 32 -1.28 -13.99 -12.64
C SER A 32 -0.41 -13.28 -11.62
N ASP A 33 -0.89 -12.21 -10.96
CA ASP A 33 -0.15 -11.36 -10.02
C ASP A 33 -0.34 -11.70 -8.55
N ARG A 34 -0.98 -12.84 -8.26
CA ARG A 34 -1.14 -13.31 -6.88
C ARG A 34 0.21 -13.51 -6.21
N CYS A 35 0.27 -13.19 -4.92
CA CYS A 35 1.45 -13.42 -4.10
C CYS A 35 1.72 -14.92 -3.93
N THR A 36 0.69 -15.74 -3.77
CA THR A 36 0.75 -17.20 -3.64
C THR A 36 -0.39 -17.85 -4.44
N PRO A 37 -0.29 -19.15 -4.78
CA PRO A 37 -1.41 -19.86 -5.40
C PRO A 37 -2.69 -19.72 -4.56
N GLY A 38 -3.77 -19.22 -5.17
CA GLY A 38 -5.04 -18.93 -4.48
C GLY A 38 -5.04 -17.68 -3.60
N GLY A 39 -3.89 -17.06 -3.35
CA GLY A 39 -3.75 -15.86 -2.52
C GLY A 39 -4.21 -14.57 -3.21
N ALA A 40 -4.07 -13.46 -2.47
CA ALA A 40 -4.39 -12.11 -2.94
C ALA A 40 -3.30 -11.54 -3.87
N VAL A 41 -3.65 -10.50 -4.62
CA VAL A 41 -2.69 -9.61 -5.28
C VAL A 41 -2.33 -8.50 -4.30
N ILE A 42 -1.05 -8.43 -3.95
CA ILE A 42 -0.53 -7.47 -2.98
C ILE A 42 0.49 -6.58 -3.68
N SER A 43 0.25 -5.28 -3.68
CA SER A 43 1.14 -4.28 -4.28
C SER A 43 1.41 -3.12 -3.34
N ALA A 44 2.50 -2.40 -3.56
CA ALA A 44 2.84 -1.18 -2.84
C ALA A 44 3.19 -0.05 -3.83
N VAL A 45 2.81 1.17 -3.47
CA VAL A 45 3.26 2.41 -4.11
C VAL A 45 3.92 3.22 -3.02
N LEU A 46 5.23 3.38 -3.09
CA LEU A 46 6.01 4.05 -2.05
C LEU A 46 6.63 5.32 -2.62
N CYS A 47 6.40 6.44 -1.94
CA CYS A 47 6.77 7.77 -2.40
C CYS A 47 7.85 8.33 -1.46
N ALA A 48 9.08 8.44 -1.94
CA ALA A 48 10.21 8.97 -1.19
C ALA A 48 10.45 10.45 -1.50
N VAL A 49 10.88 11.20 -0.48
CA VAL A 49 11.42 12.56 -0.60
C VAL A 49 12.93 12.44 -0.81
N ILE A 50 13.42 13.07 -1.88
CA ILE A 50 14.82 13.00 -2.30
C ILE A 50 15.47 14.38 -2.18
N GLU A 51 16.63 14.42 -1.54
CA GLU A 51 17.52 15.58 -1.50
C GLU A 51 18.88 15.18 -2.05
N GLY A 52 19.29 15.79 -3.17
CA GLY A 52 20.49 15.37 -3.89
C GLY A 52 20.38 13.92 -4.36
N ASP A 53 21.26 13.06 -3.84
CA ASP A 53 21.36 11.62 -4.10
C ASP A 53 20.84 10.74 -2.95
N ALA A 54 20.22 11.34 -1.94
CA ALA A 54 19.74 10.64 -0.75
C ALA A 54 18.21 10.61 -0.63
N VAL A 55 17.69 9.51 -0.10
CA VAL A 55 16.32 9.40 0.41
C VAL A 55 16.30 9.99 1.82
N VAL A 56 15.55 11.06 2.05
CA VAL A 56 15.47 11.74 3.37
C VAL A 56 14.17 11.47 4.11
N GLY A 57 13.19 10.87 3.45
CA GLY A 57 11.92 10.50 4.06
C GLY A 57 10.92 9.89 3.08
N TRP A 58 9.73 9.59 3.59
CA TRP A 58 8.62 9.02 2.82
C TRP A 58 7.38 9.90 2.98
N THR A 59 6.61 10.05 1.91
CA THR A 59 5.38 10.85 1.93
C THR A 59 4.18 10.02 2.42
N GLU A 60 3.14 10.71 2.87
CA GLU A 60 1.83 10.11 3.19
C GLU A 60 1.16 9.43 1.99
N GLY A 61 1.62 9.72 0.77
CA GLY A 61 1.18 9.03 -0.44
C GLY A 61 1.66 7.59 -0.56
N SER A 62 2.58 7.16 0.33
CA SER A 62 3.04 5.77 0.41
C SER A 62 1.94 4.87 0.94
N GLY A 63 1.62 3.80 0.22
CA GLY A 63 0.54 2.90 0.58
C GLY A 63 0.68 1.50 0.01
N PHE A 64 -0.05 0.58 0.62
CA PHE A 64 -0.19 -0.79 0.17
C PHE A 64 -1.59 -1.00 -0.37
N MET A 65 -1.74 -2.00 -1.21
CA MET A 65 -3.03 -2.45 -1.73
C MET A 65 -3.05 -3.96 -1.70
N VAL A 66 -4.08 -4.52 -1.07
CA VAL A 66 -4.34 -5.95 -1.07
C VAL A 66 -5.70 -6.18 -1.69
N ARG A 67 -5.72 -6.98 -2.75
CA ARG A 67 -6.90 -7.24 -3.57
C ARG A 67 -7.10 -8.72 -3.76
N GLU A 68 -8.32 -9.18 -3.54
CA GLU A 68 -8.74 -10.52 -3.93
C GLU A 68 -9.06 -10.54 -5.42
N ILE A 69 -9.26 -11.76 -5.92
CA ILE A 69 -9.61 -11.97 -7.31
C ILE A 69 -10.98 -12.59 -7.35
N GLY A 70 -11.92 -11.86 -7.93
CA GLY A 70 -13.28 -12.31 -8.15
C GLY A 70 -13.33 -13.55 -9.05
N ALA A 71 -14.47 -14.23 -9.04
CA ALA A 71 -14.71 -15.40 -9.89
C ALA A 71 -14.60 -15.07 -11.40
N ASP A 72 -14.79 -13.80 -11.76
CA ASP A 72 -14.64 -13.24 -13.11
C ASP A 72 -13.20 -12.81 -13.45
N GLY A 73 -12.24 -13.01 -12.53
CA GLY A 73 -10.84 -12.62 -12.69
C GLY A 73 -10.56 -11.14 -12.42
N THR A 74 -11.54 -10.35 -11.97
CA THR A 74 -11.34 -8.95 -11.62
C THR A 74 -10.69 -8.79 -10.24
N LEU A 75 -9.96 -7.70 -10.03
CA LEU A 75 -9.37 -7.39 -8.73
C LEU A 75 -10.38 -6.64 -7.87
N ALA A 76 -10.80 -7.26 -6.78
CA ALA A 76 -11.70 -6.67 -5.79
C ALA A 76 -10.90 -6.29 -4.52
N PRO A 77 -11.31 -5.26 -3.77
CA PRO A 77 -10.81 -5.07 -2.40
C PRO A 77 -11.04 -6.34 -1.56
N ILE A 78 -10.19 -6.62 -0.56
CA ILE A 78 -10.50 -7.66 0.43
C ILE A 78 -11.86 -7.34 1.07
N ASP A 79 -12.74 -8.33 1.18
CA ASP A 79 -13.94 -8.20 1.99
C ASP A 79 -13.58 -8.18 3.47
N LEU A 80 -13.66 -7.00 4.07
CA LEU A 80 -13.39 -6.79 5.49
C LEU A 80 -14.65 -6.87 6.35
N THR A 81 -15.82 -7.17 5.76
CA THR A 81 -17.10 -7.34 6.47
C THR A 81 -16.99 -8.33 7.63
N PRO A 82 -16.37 -9.53 7.47
CA PRO A 82 -16.21 -10.46 8.58
C PRO A 82 -15.38 -9.89 9.73
N SER A 83 -14.34 -9.11 9.42
CA SER A 83 -13.50 -8.46 10.44
C SER A 83 -14.24 -7.33 11.16
N ALA A 84 -15.03 -6.54 10.43
CA ALA A 84 -15.86 -5.48 11.01
C ALA A 84 -16.94 -6.04 11.95
N LEU A 85 -17.55 -7.17 11.57
CA LEU A 85 -18.51 -7.90 12.41
C LEU A 85 -17.85 -8.48 13.67
N ALA A 86 -16.65 -9.06 13.55
CA ALA A 86 -15.89 -9.56 14.70
C ALA A 86 -15.47 -8.46 15.68
N LEU A 87 -15.38 -7.21 15.21
CA LEU A 87 -15.08 -6.03 16.01
C LEU A 87 -16.35 -5.30 16.53
N ASP A 88 -17.53 -5.90 16.33
CA ASP A 88 -18.84 -5.42 16.80
C ASP A 88 -19.20 -3.98 16.38
N ALA A 89 -18.61 -3.49 15.27
CA ALA A 89 -18.73 -2.10 14.83
C ALA A 89 -20.20 -1.68 14.60
N GLY A 90 -21.03 -2.59 14.05
CA GLY A 90 -22.44 -2.33 13.78
C GLY A 90 -23.32 -2.16 15.03
N TYR A 91 -23.02 -2.88 16.13
CA TYR A 91 -23.79 -2.76 17.38
C TYR A 91 -23.52 -1.41 18.09
N TYR A 92 -22.27 -0.94 18.04
CA TYR A 92 -21.89 0.34 18.63
C TYR A 92 -22.44 1.54 17.85
N ASP A 93 -22.59 1.45 16.53
CA ASP A 93 -23.22 2.52 15.73
C ASP A 93 -24.72 2.66 16.01
N ALA A 94 -25.44 1.57 16.25
CA ALA A 94 -26.85 1.63 16.62
C ALA A 94 -27.05 2.38 17.96
N ARG A 95 -26.16 2.15 18.94
CA ARG A 95 -26.17 2.87 20.23
C ARG A 95 -25.72 4.32 20.10
N ALA A 96 -24.72 4.60 19.25
CA ALA A 96 -24.26 5.97 19.00
C ALA A 96 -25.33 6.79 18.25
N ALA A 97 -26.01 6.20 17.27
CA ALA A 97 -27.12 6.81 16.55
C ALA A 97 -28.30 7.13 17.48
N ALA A 98 -28.62 6.23 18.43
CA ALA A 98 -29.62 6.49 19.46
C ALA A 98 -29.23 7.65 20.41
N ALA A 99 -27.94 7.97 20.53
CA ALA A 99 -27.41 9.11 21.28
C ALA A 99 -27.15 10.36 20.41
N GLY A 100 -27.60 10.38 19.15
CA GLY A 100 -27.42 11.51 18.23
C GLY A 100 -26.04 11.61 17.56
N ALA A 101 -25.15 10.63 17.81
CA ALA A 101 -23.85 10.53 17.18
C ALA A 101 -23.91 9.53 16.01
N VAL A 102 -24.05 10.03 14.78
CA VAL A 102 -24.16 9.17 13.60
C VAL A 102 -22.77 8.79 13.07
N GLY A 103 -22.51 7.48 12.95
CA GLY A 103 -21.40 6.92 12.18
C GLY A 103 -20.01 7.04 12.81
N ILE A 104 -19.86 7.37 14.10
CA ILE A 104 -18.55 7.50 14.74
C ILE A 104 -17.82 6.14 14.81
N SER A 105 -18.52 5.04 15.10
CA SER A 105 -17.87 3.73 15.19
C SER A 105 -17.65 3.13 13.81
N SER A 106 -18.55 3.37 12.84
CA SER A 106 -18.33 3.10 11.41
C SER A 106 -17.12 3.86 10.90
N LEU A 107 -16.96 5.15 11.21
CA LEU A 107 -15.80 5.93 10.81
C LEU A 107 -14.52 5.50 11.53
N ILE A 108 -14.59 5.08 12.80
CA ILE A 108 -13.42 4.53 13.52
C ILE A 108 -13.07 3.13 12.98
N ALA A 109 -14.05 2.31 12.64
CA ALA A 109 -13.87 1.01 12.01
C ALA A 109 -13.32 1.21 10.60
N GLU A 110 -13.89 2.09 9.79
CA GLU A 110 -13.39 2.51 8.49
C GLU A 110 -12.00 3.11 8.60
N ARG A 111 -11.68 3.94 9.60
CA ARG A 111 -10.33 4.49 9.83
C ARG A 111 -9.36 3.43 10.33
N ARG A 112 -9.79 2.46 11.14
CA ARG A 112 -8.98 1.29 11.51
C ARG A 112 -8.75 0.40 10.29
N ILE A 113 -9.77 0.21 9.46
CA ILE A 113 -9.72 -0.44 8.15
C ILE A 113 -8.87 0.37 7.16
N HIS A 114 -8.84 1.69 7.28
CA HIS A 114 -7.99 2.58 6.49
C HIS A 114 -6.54 2.53 6.97
N GLY A 115 -6.31 2.39 8.28
CA GLY A 115 -5.02 1.99 8.83
C GLY A 115 -4.62 0.57 8.40
N GLN A 116 -5.61 -0.28 8.16
CA GLN A 116 -5.50 -1.54 7.43
C GLN A 116 -5.49 -1.37 5.89
N LYS A 117 -5.34 -0.17 5.31
CA LYS A 117 -4.88 -0.03 3.90
C LYS A 117 -3.51 -0.67 3.69
N THR A 118 -2.81 -0.99 4.77
CA THR A 118 -1.68 -1.93 4.79
C THR A 118 -2.07 -3.38 4.50
N GLY A 119 -3.36 -3.69 4.33
CA GLY A 119 -3.94 -5.01 4.06
C GLY A 119 -3.62 -6.08 5.08
N ASN A 120 -3.51 -5.71 6.37
CA ASN A 120 -3.01 -6.60 7.43
C ASN A 120 -1.64 -7.22 7.14
N LEU A 121 -0.82 -6.62 6.27
CA LEU A 121 0.55 -7.08 6.04
C LEU A 121 1.32 -7.05 7.37
N SER A 122 2.12 -8.07 7.62
CA SER A 122 2.98 -8.09 8.81
C SER A 122 3.94 -6.89 8.78
N PRO A 123 4.36 -6.34 9.94
CA PRO A 123 5.32 -5.24 9.99
C PRO A 123 6.57 -5.52 9.14
N GLY A 124 7.13 -6.73 9.22
CA GLY A 124 8.29 -7.11 8.41
C GLY A 124 8.04 -7.12 6.89
N LEU A 125 6.83 -7.46 6.43
CA LEU A 125 6.50 -7.34 5.00
C LEU A 125 6.41 -5.87 4.57
N ARG A 126 5.98 -4.97 5.46
CA ARG A 126 5.95 -3.53 5.16
C ARG A 126 7.36 -2.96 5.13
N GLU A 127 8.15 -3.22 6.16
CA GLU A 127 9.55 -2.76 6.27
C GLU A 127 10.38 -3.22 5.07
N SER A 128 10.30 -4.51 4.70
CA SER A 128 10.99 -5.03 3.51
C SER A 128 10.52 -4.41 2.18
N ALA A 129 9.32 -3.82 2.12
CA ALA A 129 8.88 -3.06 0.95
C ALA A 129 9.61 -1.72 0.86
N PHE A 130 9.74 -1.02 1.99
CA PHE A 130 10.49 0.23 2.07
C PHE A 130 11.97 0.02 1.78
N GLU A 131 12.61 -1.00 2.38
CA GLU A 131 13.99 -1.38 2.07
C GLU A 131 14.16 -1.69 0.58
N ARG A 132 13.22 -2.43 -0.01
CA ARG A 132 13.27 -2.73 -1.45
C ARG A 132 13.14 -1.46 -2.29
N ALA A 133 12.20 -0.58 -1.96
CA ALA A 133 12.00 0.66 -2.71
C ALA A 133 13.19 1.59 -2.60
N GLU A 134 13.80 1.72 -1.41
CA GLU A 134 15.00 2.52 -1.18
C GLU A 134 16.14 2.08 -2.10
N VAL A 135 16.44 0.77 -2.15
CA VAL A 135 17.46 0.24 -3.07
C VAL A 135 17.16 0.60 -4.52
N GLN A 136 15.92 0.41 -4.98
CA GLN A 136 15.54 0.71 -6.37
C GLN A 136 15.67 2.21 -6.70
N ILE A 137 15.32 3.07 -5.74
CA ILE A 137 15.40 4.52 -5.90
C ILE A 137 16.87 4.96 -5.94
N LEU A 138 17.71 4.46 -5.02
CA LEU A 138 19.13 4.78 -5.00
C LEU A 138 19.83 4.31 -6.29
N ASP A 139 19.54 3.09 -6.75
CA ASP A 139 20.04 2.59 -8.04
C ASP A 139 19.63 3.54 -9.19
N LYS A 140 18.38 4.01 -9.19
CA LYS A 140 17.88 4.96 -10.21
C LYS A 140 18.60 6.31 -10.15
N LEU A 141 18.86 6.83 -8.94
CA LEU A 141 19.58 8.09 -8.73
C LEU A 141 21.04 8.00 -9.18
N GLN A 142 21.66 6.81 -9.07
CA GLN A 142 23.00 6.52 -9.59
C GLN A 142 23.03 6.35 -11.12
N GLY A 143 21.89 6.49 -11.80
CA GLY A 143 21.78 6.41 -13.25
C GLY A 143 21.53 4.99 -13.78
N HIS A 144 21.25 4.02 -12.91
CA HIS A 144 20.95 2.66 -13.35
C HIS A 144 19.56 2.58 -13.99
N SER A 145 19.42 1.67 -14.95
CA SER A 145 18.12 1.37 -15.56
C SER A 145 17.29 0.50 -14.61
N VAL A 146 16.44 1.16 -13.82
CA VAL A 146 15.58 0.52 -12.83
C VAL A 146 14.11 0.50 -13.31
N VAL A 147 13.46 -0.65 -13.14
CA VAL A 147 12.02 -0.83 -13.39
C VAL A 147 11.22 -0.32 -12.20
N GLY A 148 10.09 0.34 -12.47
CA GLY A 148 9.10 0.66 -11.43
C GLY A 148 9.43 1.87 -10.56
N VAL A 149 10.49 2.62 -10.86
CA VAL A 149 10.81 3.91 -10.22
C VAL A 149 10.58 5.05 -11.19
N LEU A 150 9.81 6.04 -10.76
CA LEU A 150 9.59 7.32 -11.43
C LEU A 150 10.16 8.44 -10.56
N LEU A 151 11.02 9.28 -11.14
CA LEU A 151 11.48 10.52 -10.50
C LEU A 151 10.61 11.67 -11.00
N VAL A 152 10.09 12.48 -10.07
CA VAL A 152 9.20 13.63 -10.30
C VAL A 152 9.87 14.89 -9.79
#